data_AF-A0A537FZV0-F1
#
_entry.id   AF-A0A537FZV0-F1
#
_cell.length_a   1.000
_cell.length_b   1.000
_cell.length_c   1.000
_cell.angle_alpha   90.00
_cell.angle_beta   90.00
_cell.angle_gamma   90.00
#
_symmetry.space_group_name_H-M   'P 1'
#
loop_
_entity.id
_entity.type
_entity.pdbx_description
1 polymer ?
#
loop_
_entity_poly.entity_id
_entity_poly.type
_entity_poly.pdbx_seq_one_letter_code
_entity_poly.pdbx_strand_id
1 'polypeptide(L)' 'METKPKLLTKYATAQEQQRVPKHKHCPVCGTPIEITKEFCSDKCRTEHKRYSRGKVRNMVLITVGVLAIYILVLLFWK' A
#
# COMPACT_ATOMS: atom_id res chain seq x y z
N MET A 1 -4.03 24.26 -46.87
CA MET A 1 -3.28 23.74 -45.71
C MET A 1 -3.94 24.38 -44.51
N GLU A 2 -4.65 23.73 -43.58
CA GLU A 2 -4.62 22.36 -43.08
C GLU A 2 -6.06 21.93 -42.71
N THR A 3 -6.50 20.78 -43.19
CA THR A 3 -7.72 20.11 -42.73
C THR A 3 -7.45 19.47 -41.37
N LYS A 4 -7.83 20.13 -40.27
CA LYS A 4 -7.85 19.50 -38.94
C LYS A 4 -9.07 18.57 -38.79
N PRO A 5 -8.89 17.30 -38.37
CA PRO A 5 -9.92 16.28 -38.47
C PRO A 5 -11.03 16.47 -37.42
N LYS A 6 -12.27 16.19 -37.86
CA LYS A 6 -13.52 16.07 -37.09
C LYS A 6 -13.47 14.91 -36.07
N LEU A 7 -12.58 14.97 -35.08
CA LEU A 7 -12.47 13.91 -34.06
C LEU A 7 -12.85 14.36 -32.64
N LEU A 8 -13.27 15.61 -32.44
CA LEU A 8 -13.55 16.14 -31.08
C LEU A 8 -15.01 16.56 -30.84
N THR A 9 -15.95 16.13 -31.66
CA THR A 9 -17.37 16.47 -31.49
C THR A 9 -18.25 15.33 -31.02
N LYS A 10 -17.73 14.10 -30.90
CA LYS A 10 -18.52 12.95 -30.42
C LYS A 10 -18.51 12.75 -28.91
N TYR A 11 -17.67 13.47 -28.17
CA TYR A 11 -17.49 13.29 -26.72
C TYR A 11 -17.96 14.51 -25.89
N ALA A 12 -18.66 15.46 -26.52
CA ALA A 12 -19.14 16.69 -25.91
C ALA A 12 -20.41 16.51 -25.04
N THR A 13 -20.77 15.28 -24.67
CA THR A 13 -21.62 15.01 -23.51
C THR A 13 -20.73 14.85 -22.29
N ALA A 14 -20.47 15.97 -21.63
CA ALA A 14 -19.86 16.00 -20.32
C ALA A 14 -20.63 15.07 -19.36
N GLN A 15 -19.91 14.11 -18.77
CA GLN A 15 -20.29 13.33 -17.58
C GLN A 15 -21.12 12.04 -17.73
N GLU A 16 -20.99 11.25 -18.81
CA GLU A 16 -21.16 9.79 -18.63
C GLU A 16 -19.80 9.21 -18.23
N GLN A 17 -19.38 9.57 -17.02
CA GLN A 17 -18.18 9.06 -16.39
C GLN A 17 -18.38 7.55 -16.24
N GLN A 18 -17.88 6.78 -17.20
CA GLN A 18 -17.84 5.32 -17.14
C GLN A 18 -17.33 4.97 -15.75
N ARG A 19 -18.24 4.53 -14.88
CA ARG A 19 -17.97 4.26 -13.47
C ARG A 19 -17.10 3.01 -13.44
N VAL A 20 -15.84 3.13 -13.83
CA VAL A 20 -14.87 2.04 -13.67
C VAL A 20 -14.89 1.75 -12.18
N PRO A 21 -15.36 0.56 -11.76
CA PRO A 21 -15.45 0.24 -10.36
C PRO A 21 -14.05 0.39 -9.78
N LYS A 22 -13.93 1.24 -8.77
CA LYS A 22 -12.68 1.42 -8.04
C LYS A 22 -12.32 0.05 -7.46
N HIS A 23 -11.20 -0.52 -7.89
CA HIS A 23 -10.67 -1.77 -7.36
C HIS A 23 -9.31 -1.48 -6.73
N LYS A 24 -8.98 -2.23 -5.67
CA LYS A 24 -7.64 -2.27 -5.09
C LYS A 24 -6.98 -3.58 -5.52
N HIS A 25 -5.66 -3.66 -5.43
CA HIS A 25 -4.94 -4.92 -5.64
C HIS A 25 -4.55 -5.48 -4.27
N CYS A 26 -4.58 -6.81 -4.11
CA CYS A 26 -4.13 -7.44 -2.88
C CYS A 26 -2.62 -7.19 -2.68
N PRO A 27 -2.15 -6.75 -1.50
CA PRO A 27 -0.74 -6.45 -1.26
C PRO A 27 0.18 -7.67 -1.27
N VAL A 28 -0.39 -8.89 -1.28
CA VAL A 28 0.37 -10.16 -1.25
C VAL A 28 0.47 -10.80 -2.64
N CYS A 29 -0.63 -10.87 -3.39
CA CYS A 29 -0.71 -11.60 -4.67
C CYS A 29 -1.04 -10.72 -5.88
N GLY A 30 -1.41 -9.45 -5.68
CA GLY A 30 -1.76 -8.54 -6.77
C GLY A 30 -3.13 -8.78 -7.41
N THR A 31 -3.96 -9.68 -6.88
CA THR A 31 -5.30 -9.94 -7.43
C THR A 31 -6.22 -8.73 -7.24
N PRO A 32 -7.06 -8.36 -8.23
CA PRO A 32 -8.05 -7.31 -8.08
C PRO A 32 -9.07 -7.67 -6.99
N ILE A 33 -9.27 -6.75 -6.06
CA ILE A 33 -10.21 -6.84 -4.94
C ILE A 33 -11.07 -5.58 -4.87
N GLU A 34 -12.29 -5.75 -4.38
CA GLU A 34 -13.18 -4.64 -4.08
C GLU A 34 -12.54 -3.69 -3.06
N ILE A 35 -12.80 -2.39 -3.17
CA ILE A 35 -12.27 -1.35 -2.28
C ILE A 35 -12.52 -1.60 -0.79
N THR A 36 -13.58 -2.35 -0.48
CA THR A 36 -14.03 -2.71 0.87
C THR A 36 -13.22 -3.86 1.48
N LYS A 37 -12.61 -4.71 0.64
CA LYS A 37 -11.84 -5.87 1.10
C LYS A 37 -10.35 -5.51 1.17
N GLU A 38 -9.68 -5.99 2.21
CA GLU A 38 -8.23 -5.77 2.41
C GLU A 38 -7.37 -6.85 1.72
N PHE A 39 -7.88 -8.08 1.61
CA PHE A 39 -7.16 -9.24 1.07
C PHE A 39 -8.06 -10.07 0.15
N CYS A 40 -7.45 -10.74 -0.83
CA CYS A 40 -8.15 -11.60 -1.79
C CYS A 40 -8.70 -12.90 -1.15
N SER A 41 -8.02 -13.43 -0.12
CA SER A 41 -8.38 -14.70 0.54
C SER A 41 -7.73 -14.77 1.93
N ASP A 42 -8.23 -15.64 2.80
CA ASP A 42 -7.64 -15.91 4.12
C ASP A 42 -6.17 -16.33 4.04
N LYS A 43 -5.77 -17.04 2.96
CA LYS A 43 -4.36 -17.37 2.73
C LYS A 43 -3.48 -16.11 2.68
N CYS A 44 -3.90 -15.09 1.94
CA CYS A 44 -3.16 -13.83 1.85
C CYS A 44 -3.16 -13.07 3.19
N ARG A 45 -4.27 -13.14 3.95
CA ARG A 45 -4.35 -12.56 5.30
C ARG A 45 -3.34 -13.23 6.25
N THR A 46 -3.23 -14.55 6.22
CA THR A 46 -2.29 -15.30 7.07
C THR A 46 -0.85 -15.05 6.69
N GLU A 47 -0.52 -14.99 5.40
CA GLU A 47 0.84 -14.71 4.94
C GLU A 47 1.27 -13.28 5.30
N HIS A 48 0.39 -12.29 5.10
CA HIS A 48 0.65 -10.92 5.53
C HIS A 48 0.84 -10.82 7.04
N LYS A 49 0.02 -11.54 7.82
CA LYS A 49 0.14 -11.59 9.29
C LYS A 49 1.44 -12.26 9.75
N ARG A 50 1.90 -13.31 9.06
CA ARG A 50 3.20 -13.97 9.32
C ARG A 50 4.36 -13.02 9.05
N TYR A 51 4.34 -12.34 7.91
CA TYR A 51 5.36 -11.37 7.53
C TYR A 51 5.42 -10.17 8.49
N SER A 52 4.26 -9.63 8.85
CA SER A 52 4.10 -8.54 9.83
C SER A 52 4.71 -8.90 11.19
N ARG A 53 4.43 -10.11 11.71
CA ARG A 53 4.96 -10.57 13.01
C ARG A 53 6.48 -10.61 13.05
N GLY A 54 7.12 -11.05 11.97
CA GLY A 54 8.59 -11.06 11.86
C GLY A 54 9.17 -9.64 11.87
N LYS A 55 8.56 -8.72 11.10
CA LYS A 55 9.02 -7.34 10.99
C LYS A 55 8.85 -6.55 12.30
N VAL A 56 7.73 -6.73 12.99
CA VAL A 56 7.48 -6.09 14.30
C VAL A 56 8.51 -6.55 15.33
N ARG A 57 8.80 -7.85 15.39
CA ARG A 57 9.79 -8.39 16.34
C ARG A 57 11.19 -7.82 16.09
N ASN A 58 11.59 -7.71 14.82
CA ASN A 58 12.89 -7.14 14.48
C ASN A 58 12.97 -5.64 14.83
N MET A 59 11.90 -4.88 14.56
CA MET A 59 11.83 -3.45 14.90
C MET A 59 11.89 -3.21 16.42
N VAL A 60 11.22 -4.05 17.21
CA VAL A 60 11.28 -3.99 18.67
C VAL A 60 12.70 -4.25 19.17
N LEU A 61 13.38 -5.28 18.66
CA LEU A 61 14.76 -5.61 19.06
C LEU A 61 15.73 -4.48 18.75
N ILE A 62 15.64 -3.88 17.55
CA ILE A 62 16.48 -2.74 17.16
C ILE A 62 16.21 -1.54 18.09
N THR A 63 14.94 -1.23 18.34
CA THR A 63 14.55 -0.09 19.19
C THR A 63 15.07 -0.25 20.62
N VAL A 64 14.92 -1.46 21.19
CA VAL A 64 15.43 -1.78 22.54
C VAL A 64 16.95 -1.72 22.57
N GLY A 65 17.64 -2.24 21.55
CA GLY A 65 19.11 -2.19 21.46
C GLY A 65 19.64 -0.75 21.43
N VAL A 66 19.02 0.13 20.63
CA VAL A 66 19.39 1.55 20.54
C VAL A 66 19.17 2.25 21.88
N LEU A 67 18.03 2.02 22.54
CA LEU A 67 17.75 2.58 23.87
C LEU A 67 18.74 2.10 24.93
N ALA A 68 19.10 0.81 24.92
CA ALA A 68 20.06 0.25 25.86
C ALA A 68 21.45 0.90 25.68
N ILE A 69 21.92 1.04 24.44
CA ILE A 69 23.20 1.71 24.14
C ILE A 69 23.16 3.17 24.59
N TYR A 70 22.06 3.89 24.32
CA TYR A 70 21.91 5.28 24.74
C TYR A 70 22.03 5.45 26.27
N ILE A 71 21.35 4.59 27.04
CA ILE A 71 21.43 4.59 28.51
C ILE A 71 22.85 4.27 28.97
N LEU A 72 23.52 3.28 28.38
CA LEU A 72 24.90 2.95 28.72
C LEU A 72 25.83 4.14 28.48
N VAL A 73 25.72 4.82 27.34
CA VAL A 73 26.51 6.03 27.05
C VAL A 73 26.26 7.10 28.11
N LEU A 74 25.02 7.36 28.50
CA LEU A 74 24.71 8.33 29.56
C LEU A 74 25.30 7.93 30.92
N LEU A 75 25.33 6.65 31.25
CA LEU A 75 25.90 6.15 32.50
C LEU A 75 27.44 6.17 32.49
N PHE A 76 28.07 5.93 31.35
CA PHE A 76 29.54 5.94 31.19
C PHE A 76 30.12 7.34 30.94
N TRP A 77 29.30 8.30 30.47
CA TRP A 77 29.69 9.70 30.28
C TRP A 77 29.49 10.54 31.55
N LYS A 78 28.83 9.97 32.57
CA LYS A 78 28.72 10.53 33.91
C LYS A 78 30.04 10.38 34.66
#